data_AF-A0A848F8W0-F1
#
_entry.id   AF-A0A848F8W0-F1
#
_cell.length_a   1.000
_cell.length_b   1.000
_cell.length_c   1.000
_cell.angle_alpha   90.00
_cell.angle_beta   90.00
_cell.angle_gamma   90.00
#
_symmetry.space_group_name_H-M   'P 1'
#
loop_
_entity.id
_entity.type
_entity.pdbx_description
1 polymer ?
#
loop_
_entity_poly.entity_id
_entity_poly.type
_entity_poly.pdbx_seq_one_letter_code
_entity_poly.pdbx_strand_id
1 'polypeptide(L)' 'MQQRAQAVGVALPPPPEEPTTCCGRGCNGCVWDGFYDAAAYWWEEANWRLEDA' A
#
# COMPACT_ATOMS: atom_id res chain seq x y z
N MET A 1 4.12 6.86 -8.14
CA MET A 1 4.87 6.79 -6.87
C MET A 1 6.26 6.20 -7.05
N GLN A 2 6.41 4.90 -7.36
CA GLN A 2 7.73 4.26 -7.43
C GLN A 2 8.70 4.91 -8.43
N GLN A 3 8.26 5.19 -9.66
CA GLN A 3 9.10 5.88 -10.66
C GLN A 3 9.53 7.29 -10.20
N ARG A 4 8.62 8.03 -9.54
CA ARG A 4 8.93 9.35 -8.98
C ARG A 4 9.96 9.24 -7.86
N ALA A 5 9.80 8.28 -6.95
CA ALA A 5 10.74 8.01 -5.87
C ALA A 5 12.14 7.64 -6.38
N GLN A 6 12.21 6.81 -7.43
CA GLN A 6 13.47 6.48 -8.11
C GLN A 6 14.14 7.73 -8.70
N ALA A 7 13.35 8.63 -9.32
CA ALA A 7 13.88 9.86 -9.91
C ALA A 7 14.44 10.84 -8.86
N VAL A 8 13.90 10.84 -7.64
CA VAL A 8 14.37 11.70 -6.53
C VAL A 8 15.26 10.97 -5.52
N GLY A 9 15.60 9.71 -5.77
CA GLY A 9 16.47 8.92 -4.88
C GLY A 9 15.84 8.52 -3.53
N VAL A 10 14.51 8.57 -3.41
CA VAL A 10 13.78 8.18 -2.20
C VAL A 10 13.49 6.67 -2.22
N ALA A 11 13.83 5.98 -1.13
CA ALA A 11 13.46 4.58 -0.94
C ALA A 11 12.02 4.46 -0.43
N LEU A 12 11.15 3.81 -1.22
CA LEU A 12 9.80 3.44 -0.80
C LEU A 12 9.73 1.96 -0.46
N PRO A 13 8.96 1.56 0.58
CA PRO A 13 8.64 0.16 0.79
C PRO A 13 7.82 -0.38 -0.40
N PRO A 14 7.86 -1.70 -0.67
CA PRO A 14 7.00 -2.29 -1.67
C PRO A 14 5.51 -2.11 -1.28
N PRO A 15 4.61 -1.95 -2.26
CA PRO A 15 3.18 -1.92 -1.99
C PRO A 15 2.71 -3.29 -1.44
N PRO A 16 1.61 -3.31 -0.67
CA PRO A 16 1.03 -4.57 -0.22
C PRO A 16 0.60 -5.45 -1.40
N GLU A 17 0.71 -6.77 -1.22
CA GLU A 17 0.29 -7.74 -2.23
C GLU A 17 -1.24 -7.89 -2.24
N GLU A 18 -1.82 -7.95 -3.43
CA GLU A 18 -3.26 -8.19 -3.58
C GLU A 18 -3.63 -9.60 -3.09
N PRO A 19 -4.74 -9.75 -2.33
CA PRO A 19 -5.25 -11.06 -1.95
C PRO A 19 -5.56 -11.91 -3.19
N THR A 20 -5.01 -13.12 -3.24
CA THR A 20 -5.24 -14.06 -4.36
C THR A 20 -6.49 -14.92 -4.19
N THR A 21 -7.09 -14.91 -3.00
CA THR A 21 -8.30 -15.68 -2.68
C THR A 21 -9.24 -14.89 -1.79
N CYS A 22 -10.54 -15.00 -2.03
CA CYS A 22 -11.55 -14.52 -1.10
C CYS A 22 -11.69 -15.53 0.06
N CYS A 23 -11.60 -15.07 1.31
CA CYS A 23 -11.70 -15.97 2.47
C CYS A 23 -13.09 -16.59 2.67
N GLY A 24 -14.12 -16.08 1.99
CA GLY A 24 -15.48 -16.61 2.03
C GLY A 24 -16.21 -16.47 3.37
N ARG A 25 -15.62 -15.77 4.36
CA ARG A 25 -16.18 -15.60 5.71
C ARG A 25 -17.21 -14.47 5.83
N GLY A 26 -17.60 -13.88 4.69
CA GLY A 26 -18.40 -12.66 4.63
C GLY A 26 -17.54 -11.40 4.81
N CYS A 27 -18.20 -10.26 5.01
CA CYS A 27 -17.52 -8.96 5.05
C CYS A 27 -16.90 -8.61 6.41
N ASN A 28 -17.26 -9.31 7.49
CA ASN A 28 -16.65 -9.05 8.80
C ASN A 28 -15.26 -9.69 8.85
N GLY A 29 -14.22 -8.87 8.69
CA GLY A 29 -12.84 -9.33 8.57
C GLY A 29 -12.52 -9.82 7.16
N CYS A 30 -12.99 -9.10 6.13
CA CYS A 30 -12.67 -9.42 4.74
C CYS A 30 -11.17 -9.24 4.49
N VAL A 31 -10.56 -10.16 3.74
CA VAL A 31 -9.15 -10.02 3.32
C VAL A 31 -8.92 -8.76 2.49
N TRP A 32 -9.96 -8.31 1.78
CA TRP A 32 -9.93 -7.07 1.03
C TRP A 32 -9.93 -5.85 1.94
N ASP A 33 -10.62 -5.86 3.08
CA ASP A 33 -10.59 -4.74 4.03
C ASP A 33 -9.17 -4.53 4.55
N GLY A 34 -8.52 -5.61 5.00
CA GLY A 34 -7.12 -5.55 5.46
C GLY A 34 -6.14 -5.13 4.36
N PHE A 35 -6.37 -5.58 3.12
CA PHE A 35 -5.58 -5.12 1.98
C PHE A 35 -5.77 -3.62 1.70
N TYR A 36 -7.02 -3.13 1.70
CA TYR A 36 -7.29 -1.71 1.44
C TYR A 36 -6.75 -0.82 2.56
N ASP A 37 -6.86 -1.24 3.81
CA ASP A 37 -6.26 -0.52 4.95
C ASP A 37 -4.73 -0.45 4.81
N ALA A 38 -4.09 -1.57 4.47
CA ALA A 38 -2.64 -1.61 4.24
C ALA A 38 -2.22 -0.76 3.02
N ALA A 39 -3.03 -0.77 1.96
CA ALA A 39 -2.76 0.01 0.74
C ALA A 39 -2.93 1.51 0.98
N ALA A 40 -3.93 1.92 1.76
CA ALA A 40 -4.14 3.30 2.18
C ALA A 40 -2.95 3.79 3.02
N TYR A 41 -2.54 3.01 4.02
CA TYR A 41 -1.37 3.33 4.84
C TYR A 41 -0.09 3.47 4.00
N TRP A 42 0.15 2.51 3.10
CA TRP A 42 1.31 2.56 2.19
C TRP A 42 1.30 3.82 1.32
N TRP A 43 0.14 4.22 0.81
CA TRP A 43 0.02 5.39 -0.04
C TRP A 43 0.33 6.69 0.73
N GLU A 44 -0.20 6.82 1.95
CA GLU A 44 0.08 7.96 2.83
C GLU A 44 1.56 8.06 3.18
N GLU A 45 2.17 6.93 3.59
CA GLU A 45 3.61 6.88 3.92
C GLU A 45 4.47 7.21 2.69
N ALA A 46 4.12 6.66 1.52
CA ALA A 46 4.84 6.93 0.29
C ALA A 46 4.76 8.39 -0.14
N ASN A 47 3.60 9.03 0.06
CA ASN A 47 3.43 10.45 -0.23
C ASN A 47 4.26 11.30 0.73
N TRP A 48 4.21 11.01 2.04
CA TRP A 48 4.98 11.74 3.05
C TRP A 48 6.49 11.67 2.77
N ARG A 49 7.02 10.48 2.48
CA ARG A 49 8.45 10.29 2.12
C ARG A 49 8.87 11.05 0.87
N LEU A 50 7.95 11.29 -0.07
CA LEU A 50 8.20 12.04 -1.30
C LEU A 50 8.10 13.56 -1.11
N GLU A 51 7.41 14.02 -0.07
CA GLU A 51 7.27 15.44 0.29
C GLU A 51 8.43 15.91 1.18
N ASP A 52 9.02 15.01 1.97
CA ASP A 52 10.17 15.28 2.85
C ASP A 52 11.54 15.27 2.12
N ALA A 53 11.57 14.89 0.84
CA ALA A 53 12.79 14.74 0.04
C ALA A 53 13.06 15.94 -0.89
#